data_AF-A0A934EJ00-F1
#
_entry.id   AF-A0A934EJ00-F1
#
_cell.length_a   1.000
_cell.length_b   1.000
_cell.length_c   1.000
_cell.angle_alpha   90.00
_cell.angle_beta   90.00
_cell.angle_gamma   90.00
#
_symmetry.space_group_name_H-M   'P 1'
#
loop_
_entity.id
_entity.type
_entity.pdbx_description
1 polymer ?
#
loop_
_entity_poly.entity_id
_entity_poly.type
_entity_poly.pdbx_seq_one_letter_code
_entity_poly.pdbx_strand_id
1 'polypeptide(L)'
;GNNPFNPAMVGYAVLIISFPQQITKWLAPHGLVQAELGFLNQMGYIFAGVLPLGLKLDAVTMATPLDTLKTRLALDEQVKQILDLPIFGNLAGHGSEMVALGFVAGGIYLLVSRIITWHIPVAFLGTLFVTAGIFHLADPAHYAAPLFHLFSGAAMIGAFFILTDPVSSPTTHKGKLIFAAGAGLLTFLIRAFGGFPDGVAFATLLMNICVPLIDAYTQPPVFGRKGRRS
;
A
#
# COMPACT_ATOMS: atom_id res chain seq x y z
N GLY A 1 -16.32 -20.40 -2.42
CA GLY A 1 -15.08 -20.63 -1.65
C GLY A 1 -15.06 -19.63 -0.53
N ASN A 2 -14.94 -20.09 0.72
CA ASN A 2 -14.98 -19.24 1.90
C ASN A 2 -13.54 -19.00 2.36
N ASN A 3 -12.77 -18.20 1.62
CA ASN A 3 -11.39 -17.91 1.98
C ASN A 3 -11.38 -16.85 3.07
N PRO A 4 -10.94 -17.16 4.31
CA PRO A 4 -10.93 -16.17 5.38
C PRO A 4 -9.90 -15.07 5.15
N PHE A 5 -8.93 -15.27 4.25
CA PHE A 5 -7.86 -14.33 3.92
C PHE A 5 -7.81 -14.06 2.42
N ASN A 6 -7.32 -12.87 2.05
CA ASN A 6 -6.96 -12.57 0.68
C ASN A 6 -5.76 -13.46 0.26
N PRO A 7 -5.94 -14.41 -0.68
CA PRO A 7 -4.90 -15.39 -1.01
C PRO A 7 -3.66 -14.77 -1.65
N ALA A 8 -3.83 -13.68 -2.42
CA ALA A 8 -2.71 -12.97 -3.02
C ALA A 8 -1.85 -12.29 -1.94
N MET A 9 -2.48 -11.72 -0.91
CA MET A 9 -1.76 -11.11 0.21
C MET A 9 -1.07 -12.14 1.09
N VAL A 10 -1.67 -13.33 1.28
CA VAL A 10 -0.99 -14.46 1.96
C VAL A 10 0.28 -14.83 1.20
N GLY A 11 0.18 -15.03 -0.12
CA GLY A 11 1.34 -15.35 -0.96
C GLY A 11 2.43 -14.27 -0.87
N TYR A 12 2.05 -13.00 -1.00
CA TYR A 12 2.97 -11.88 -0.88
C TYR A 12 3.64 -11.81 0.50
N ALA A 13 2.89 -11.99 1.60
CA ALA A 13 3.43 -11.97 2.95
C ALA A 13 4.43 -13.11 3.19
N VAL A 14 4.12 -14.33 2.72
CA VAL A 14 5.04 -15.49 2.79
C VAL A 14 6.33 -15.20 2.04
N LEU A 15 6.23 -14.62 0.85
CA LEU A 15 7.39 -14.30 0.02
C LEU A 15 8.24 -13.18 0.64
N ILE A 16 7.64 -12.12 1.19
CA ILE A 16 8.40 -11.06 1.87
C ILE A 16 9.16 -11.58 3.09
N ILE A 17 8.55 -12.48 3.87
CA ILE A 17 9.18 -13.03 5.08
C ILE A 17 10.29 -14.03 4.70
N SER A 18 10.03 -14.88 3.71
CA SER A 18 10.96 -15.95 3.31
C SER A 18 12.11 -15.46 2.42
N PHE A 19 11.85 -14.46 1.56
CA PHE A 19 12.77 -13.98 0.53
C PHE A 19 12.84 -12.45 0.47
N PRO A 20 13.17 -11.77 1.59
CA PRO A 20 13.13 -10.31 1.66
C PRO A 20 14.09 -9.65 0.66
N GLN A 21 15.29 -10.19 0.48
CA GLN A 21 16.30 -9.60 -0.42
C GLN A 21 15.88 -9.60 -1.89
N GLN A 22 15.08 -10.57 -2.32
CA GLN A 22 14.65 -10.69 -3.70
C GLN A 22 13.46 -9.78 -4.02
N ILE A 23 12.64 -9.43 -3.03
CA ILE A 23 11.39 -8.66 -3.20
C ILE A 23 11.58 -7.17 -2.90
N THR A 24 12.70 -6.80 -2.29
CA THR A 24 13.06 -5.40 -2.03
C THR A 24 13.96 -4.77 -3.09
N LYS A 25 14.35 -5.52 -4.14
CA LYS A 25 15.10 -4.98 -5.28
C LYS A 25 14.14 -4.44 -6.34
N TRP A 26 14.04 -3.12 -6.44
CA TRP A 26 13.18 -2.46 -7.42
C TRP A 26 14.01 -1.82 -8.53
N LEU A 27 13.47 -1.78 -9.74
CA LEU A 27 14.08 -1.00 -10.82
C LEU A 27 14.11 0.47 -10.41
N ALA A 28 15.28 1.09 -10.49
CA ALA A 28 15.40 2.49 -10.14
C ALA A 28 14.68 3.40 -11.15
N PRO A 29 14.18 4.58 -10.72
CA PRO A 29 13.67 5.58 -11.64
C PRO A 29 14.70 6.02 -12.67
N HIS A 30 14.23 6.32 -13.88
CA HIS A 30 15.07 6.81 -14.98
C HIS A 30 15.80 8.11 -14.56
N GLY A 31 17.07 8.24 -14.92
CA GLY A 31 17.94 9.35 -14.54
C GLY A 31 18.66 9.23 -13.19
N LEU A 32 18.36 8.21 -12.37
CA LEU A 32 18.93 8.06 -11.02
C LEU A 32 20.03 6.99 -10.91
N VAL A 33 20.37 6.33 -12.01
CA VAL A 33 21.31 5.21 -12.04
C VAL A 33 22.36 5.39 -13.12
N GLN A 34 23.56 4.90 -12.83
CA GLN A 34 24.72 4.99 -13.72
C GLN A 34 24.56 4.20 -15.04
N ALA A 35 23.67 3.21 -15.08
CA ALA A 35 23.41 2.38 -16.24
C ALA A 35 21.91 2.25 -16.50
N GLU A 36 21.45 2.88 -17.58
CA GLU A 36 20.06 2.78 -18.01
C GLU A 36 19.87 1.63 -19.00
N LEU A 37 18.88 0.78 -18.72
CA LEU A 37 18.46 -0.24 -19.67
C LEU A 37 17.50 0.40 -20.68
N GLY A 38 17.94 0.53 -21.93
CA GLY A 38 17.05 0.88 -23.04
C GLY A 38 15.97 -0.18 -23.26
N PHE A 39 14.90 0.18 -23.98
CA PHE A 39 13.71 -0.67 -24.19
C PHE A 39 14.05 -2.10 -24.66
N LEU A 40 14.91 -2.26 -25.67
CA LEU A 40 15.29 -3.58 -26.18
C LEU A 40 16.06 -4.43 -25.16
N ASN A 41 16.91 -3.80 -24.34
CA ASN A 41 17.65 -4.49 -23.28
C ASN A 41 16.72 -4.92 -22.14
N GLN A 42 15.70 -4.10 -21.81
CA GLN A 42 14.67 -4.49 -20.85
C GLN A 42 13.87 -5.68 -21.36
N MET A 43 13.45 -5.67 -22.64
CA MET A 43 12.76 -6.82 -23.24
C MET A 43 13.64 -8.08 -23.26
N GLY A 44 14.92 -7.95 -23.64
CA GLY A 44 15.88 -9.04 -23.61
C GLY A 44 16.04 -9.64 -22.22
N TYR A 45 16.11 -8.80 -21.18
CA TYR A 45 16.16 -9.29 -19.80
C TYR A 45 14.86 -9.98 -19.37
N ILE A 46 13.69 -9.41 -19.67
CA ILE A 46 12.38 -9.99 -19.30
C ILE A 46 12.16 -11.36 -19.92
N PHE A 47 12.48 -11.52 -21.21
CA PHE A 47 12.18 -12.76 -21.95
C PHE A 47 13.32 -13.78 -21.97
N ALA A 48 14.57 -13.33 -21.96
CA ALA A 48 15.73 -14.21 -22.08
C ALA A 48 16.60 -14.26 -20.82
N GLY A 49 16.34 -13.42 -19.80
CA GLY A 49 17.14 -13.34 -18.58
C GLY A 49 18.56 -12.80 -18.81
N VAL A 50 18.85 -12.25 -19.99
CA VAL A 50 20.18 -11.78 -20.38
C VAL A 50 20.30 -10.28 -20.13
N LEU A 51 21.20 -9.89 -19.22
CA LEU A 51 21.64 -8.51 -19.06
C LEU A 51 22.73 -8.18 -20.10
N PRO A 52 22.84 -6.90 -20.53
CA PRO A 52 23.96 -6.45 -21.34
C PRO A 52 25.30 -6.77 -20.67
N LEU A 53 26.31 -7.12 -21.49
CA LEU A 53 27.65 -7.48 -21.02
C LEU A 53 28.22 -6.40 -20.08
N GLY A 54 28.60 -6.81 -18.87
CA GLY A 54 29.18 -5.93 -17.85
C GLY A 54 28.19 -5.32 -16.85
N LEU A 55 26.87 -5.48 -17.03
CA LEU A 55 25.86 -5.00 -16.09
C LEU A 55 25.44 -6.07 -15.09
N LYS A 56 25.52 -5.72 -13.80
CA LYS A 56 24.96 -6.51 -12.69
C LYS A 56 23.60 -5.94 -12.27
N LEU A 57 22.75 -6.77 -11.68
CA LEU A 57 21.42 -6.35 -11.19
C LEU A 57 21.49 -5.22 -10.15
N ASP A 58 22.53 -5.21 -9.32
CA ASP A 58 22.71 -4.16 -8.31
C ASP A 58 23.02 -2.78 -8.95
N ALA A 59 23.46 -2.77 -10.21
CA ALA A 59 23.72 -1.54 -10.96
C ALA A 59 22.46 -0.96 -11.63
N VAL A 60 21.31 -1.64 -11.54
CA VAL A 60 20.03 -1.18 -12.13
C VAL A 60 18.89 -1.16 -11.10
N THR A 61 19.15 -1.62 -9.87
CA THR A 61 18.16 -1.72 -8.80
C THR A 61 18.43 -0.72 -7.68
N MET A 62 17.36 -0.30 -6.99
CA MET A 62 17.39 0.66 -5.89
C MET A 62 16.34 0.27 -4.84
N ALA A 63 16.54 0.73 -3.60
CA ALA A 63 15.52 0.68 -2.55
C ALA A 63 14.29 1.52 -2.93
N THR A 64 13.12 1.18 -2.38
CA THR A 64 11.91 1.98 -2.62
C THR A 64 11.98 3.34 -1.90
N PRO A 65 11.19 4.34 -2.30
CA PRO A 65 11.08 5.60 -1.57
C PRO A 65 10.67 5.43 -0.10
N LEU A 66 9.75 4.49 0.20
CA LEU A 66 9.35 4.18 1.58
C LEU A 66 10.49 3.54 2.38
N ASP A 67 11.26 2.66 1.74
CA ASP A 67 12.39 1.98 2.37
C ASP A 67 13.56 2.94 2.61
N THR A 68 13.82 3.83 1.64
CA THR A 68 14.81 4.91 1.77
C THR A 68 14.42 5.86 2.89
N LEU A 69 13.16 6.31 2.94
CA LEU A 69 12.67 7.16 4.02
C LEU A 69 12.86 6.51 5.39
N LYS A 70 12.44 5.25 5.55
CA LYS A 70 12.54 4.52 6.80
C LYS A 70 13.99 4.33 7.25
N THR A 71 14.86 3.92 6.32
CA THR A 71 16.28 3.69 6.62
C THR A 71 16.97 4.97 7.06
N ARG A 72 16.68 6.09 6.40
CA ARG A 72 17.28 7.40 6.74
C ARG A 72 16.73 7.97 8.04
N LEU A 73 15.44 7.80 8.32
CA LEU A 73 14.86 8.16 9.63
C LEU A 73 15.48 7.34 10.77
N ALA A 74 15.84 6.07 10.54
CA ALA A 74 16.56 5.26 11.52
C ALA A 74 18.01 5.74 11.75
N LEU A 75 18.53 6.64 10.90
CA LEU A 75 19.83 7.30 11.03
C LEU A 75 19.72 8.71 11.64
N ASP A 76 18.57 9.08 12.22
CA ASP A 76 18.26 10.41 12.77
C ASP A 76 18.35 11.56 11.74
N GLU A 77 18.20 11.26 10.45
CA GLU A 77 18.04 12.29 9.42
C GLU A 77 16.62 12.88 9.43
N GLN A 78 16.49 14.18 9.19
CA GLN A 78 15.17 14.84 9.17
C GLN A 78 14.45 14.56 7.85
N VAL A 79 13.13 14.39 7.91
CA VAL A 79 12.26 14.16 6.73
C VAL A 79 12.54 15.15 5.60
N LYS A 80 12.75 16.44 5.91
CA LYS A 80 13.02 17.46 4.89
C LYS A 80 14.29 17.17 4.09
N GLN A 81 15.38 16.80 4.78
CA GLN A 81 16.66 16.46 4.13
C GLN A 81 16.53 15.18 3.30
N ILE A 82 15.74 14.22 3.79
CA ILE A 82 15.49 12.97 3.09
C ILE A 82 14.70 13.21 1.81
N LEU A 83 13.65 14.02 1.86
CA LEU A 83 12.81 14.33 0.70
C LEU A 83 13.51 15.19 -0.36
N ASP A 84 14.63 15.84 -0.04
CA ASP A 84 15.50 16.53 -1.01
C ASP A 84 16.34 15.55 -1.86
N LEU A 85 16.36 14.25 -1.51
CA LEU A 85 17.08 13.24 -2.29
C LEU A 85 16.43 13.02 -3.66
N PRO A 86 17.22 12.77 -4.71
CA PRO A 86 16.69 12.68 -6.08
C PRO A 86 15.75 11.49 -6.35
N ILE A 87 15.64 10.52 -5.41
CA ILE A 87 14.65 9.44 -5.46
C ILE A 87 13.21 9.95 -5.23
N PHE A 88 13.04 11.12 -4.62
CA PHE A 88 11.73 11.71 -4.34
C PHE A 88 11.30 12.69 -5.43
N GLY A 89 9.99 12.70 -5.70
CA GLY A 89 9.30 13.64 -6.57
C GLY A 89 8.57 14.71 -5.75
N ASN A 90 7.46 15.21 -6.28
CA ASN A 90 6.69 16.29 -5.64
C ASN A 90 5.85 15.80 -4.45
N LEU A 91 5.25 14.63 -4.58
CA LEU A 91 4.33 14.02 -3.62
C LEU A 91 4.87 12.72 -3.04
N ALA A 92 5.61 11.94 -3.83
CA ALA A 92 6.08 10.61 -3.44
C ALA A 92 7.45 10.29 -4.05
N GLY A 93 7.72 9.05 -4.43
CA GLY A 93 8.90 8.72 -5.21
C GLY A 93 8.82 9.22 -6.64
N HIS A 94 9.96 9.52 -7.23
CA HIS A 94 10.06 9.86 -8.64
C HIS A 94 9.44 8.74 -9.50
N GLY A 95 8.40 9.07 -10.27
CA GLY A 95 7.63 8.11 -11.08
C GLY A 95 6.54 7.32 -10.35
N SER A 96 6.58 7.19 -9.02
CA SER A 96 5.55 6.47 -8.27
C SER A 96 4.20 7.18 -8.30
N GLU A 97 4.22 8.51 -8.43
CA GLU A 97 3.03 9.35 -8.57
C GLU A 97 2.21 8.97 -9.82
N MET A 98 2.87 8.76 -10.96
CA MET A 98 2.20 8.35 -12.20
C MET A 98 1.57 6.95 -12.06
N VAL A 99 2.27 6.04 -11.38
CA VAL A 99 1.76 4.69 -11.11
C VAL A 99 0.55 4.75 -10.18
N ALA A 100 0.61 5.56 -9.12
CA ALA A 100 -0.50 5.80 -8.20
C ALA A 100 -1.71 6.40 -8.92
N LEU A 101 -1.51 7.37 -9.81
CA LEU A 101 -2.56 7.94 -10.65
C LEU A 101 -3.18 6.89 -11.59
N GLY A 102 -2.36 5.99 -12.15
CA GLY A 102 -2.85 4.84 -12.92
C GLY A 102 -3.79 3.94 -12.11
N PHE A 103 -3.42 3.62 -10.87
CA PHE A 103 -4.29 2.87 -9.96
C PHE A 103 -5.56 3.64 -9.59
N VAL A 104 -5.49 4.96 -9.40
CA VAL A 104 -6.67 5.80 -9.17
C VAL A 104 -7.60 5.78 -10.38
N ALA A 105 -7.06 5.91 -11.60
CA ALA A 105 -7.87 5.84 -12.82
C ALA A 105 -8.57 4.49 -12.97
N GLY A 106 -7.85 3.39 -12.74
CA GLY A 106 -8.44 2.03 -12.71
C GLY A 106 -9.46 1.85 -11.58
N GLY A 107 -9.20 2.42 -10.41
CA GLY A 107 -10.12 2.40 -9.26
C GLY A 107 -11.41 3.17 -9.52
N ILE A 108 -11.32 4.34 -10.16
CA ILE A 108 -12.47 5.12 -10.61
C ILE A 108 -13.30 4.32 -11.61
N TYR A 109 -12.65 3.65 -12.56
CA TYR A 109 -13.34 2.75 -13.49
C TYR A 109 -14.12 1.65 -12.75
N LEU A 110 -13.50 0.97 -11.77
CA LEU A 110 -14.20 -0.05 -10.98
C LEU A 110 -15.40 0.49 -10.18
N LEU A 111 -15.32 1.73 -9.69
CA LEU A 111 -16.42 2.41 -8.99
C LEU A 111 -17.58 2.75 -9.95
N VAL A 112 -17.26 3.31 -11.12
CA VAL A 112 -18.26 3.68 -12.15
C VAL A 112 -18.94 2.43 -12.70
N SER A 113 -18.18 1.37 -12.95
CA SER A 113 -18.70 0.05 -13.36
C SER A 113 -19.45 -0.69 -12.24
N ARG A 114 -19.51 -0.12 -11.02
CA ARG A 114 -20.17 -0.70 -9.84
C ARG A 114 -19.66 -2.10 -9.46
N ILE A 115 -18.42 -2.40 -9.81
CA ILE A 115 -17.75 -3.65 -9.41
C ILE A 115 -17.37 -3.56 -7.92
N ILE A 116 -16.91 -2.39 -7.49
CA ILE A 116 -16.57 -2.09 -6.09
C ILE A 116 -17.46 -0.96 -5.55
N THR A 117 -17.59 -0.88 -4.22
CA THR A 117 -18.29 0.23 -3.56
C THR A 117 -17.31 1.24 -2.99
N TRP A 118 -17.70 2.52 -2.92
CA TRP A 118 -16.85 3.61 -2.40
C TRP A 118 -16.43 3.46 -0.93
N HIS A 119 -17.18 2.70 -0.12
CA HIS A 119 -16.95 2.56 1.32
C HIS A 119 -15.52 2.15 1.67
N ILE A 120 -14.97 1.12 1.00
CA ILE A 120 -13.63 0.59 1.29
C ILE A 120 -12.53 1.58 0.86
N PRO A 121 -12.47 2.04 -0.41
CA PRO A 121 -11.42 2.97 -0.82
C PRO A 121 -11.40 4.26 0.00
N VAL A 122 -12.58 4.86 0.25
CA VAL A 122 -12.68 6.13 0.97
C VAL A 122 -12.30 5.97 2.45
N ALA A 123 -12.75 4.91 3.13
CA ALA A 123 -12.40 4.71 4.53
C ALA A 123 -10.92 4.36 4.71
N PHE A 124 -10.32 3.56 3.83
CA PHE A 124 -8.91 3.23 3.89
C PHE A 124 -8.02 4.45 3.65
N LEU A 125 -8.23 5.14 2.52
CA LEU A 125 -7.42 6.32 2.15
C LEU A 125 -7.66 7.48 3.12
N GLY A 126 -8.91 7.71 3.53
CA GLY A 126 -9.25 8.73 4.50
C GLY A 126 -8.61 8.49 5.87
N THR A 127 -8.65 7.24 6.35
CA THR A 127 -8.01 6.93 7.64
C THR A 127 -6.50 7.05 7.56
N LEU A 128 -5.87 6.55 6.49
CA LEU A 128 -4.43 6.70 6.27
C LEU A 128 -4.01 8.18 6.18
N PHE A 129 -4.80 9.01 5.49
CA PHE A 129 -4.56 10.45 5.40
C PHE A 129 -4.64 11.13 6.77
N VAL A 130 -5.70 10.84 7.53
CA VAL A 130 -5.93 11.46 8.85
C VAL A 130 -4.88 11.01 9.85
N THR A 131 -4.56 9.71 9.91
CA THR A 131 -3.55 9.20 10.86
C THR A 131 -2.17 9.74 10.53
N ALA A 132 -1.75 9.71 9.26
CA ALA A 132 -0.48 10.31 8.85
C ALA A 132 -0.46 11.82 9.11
N GLY A 133 -1.57 12.52 8.85
CA GLY A 133 -1.70 13.95 9.09
C GLY A 133 -1.55 14.34 10.56
N ILE A 134 -2.17 13.58 11.48
CA ILE A 134 -2.05 13.82 12.92
C ILE A 134 -0.58 13.71 13.38
N PHE A 135 0.12 12.66 12.94
CA PHE A 135 1.52 12.46 13.30
C PHE A 135 2.44 13.48 12.65
N HIS A 136 2.20 13.85 11.39
CA HIS A 136 2.94 14.91 10.72
C HIS A 136 2.76 16.28 11.38
N LEU A 137 1.56 16.59 11.88
CA LEU A 137 1.32 17.83 12.62
C LEU A 137 1.97 17.84 14.00
N ALA A 138 2.09 16.67 14.63
CA ALA A 138 2.76 16.52 15.92
C ALA A 138 4.29 16.66 15.78
N ASP A 139 4.87 16.04 14.76
CA ASP A 139 6.31 16.10 14.48
C ASP A 139 6.60 15.98 12.97
N PRO A 140 6.65 17.12 12.25
CA PRO A 140 6.91 17.13 10.82
C PRO A 140 8.37 16.81 10.47
N ALA A 141 9.28 16.78 11.45
CA ALA A 141 10.68 16.45 11.24
C ALA A 141 10.90 14.93 11.16
N HIS A 142 10.02 14.13 11.80
CA HIS A 142 10.11 12.66 11.83
C HIS A 142 9.01 11.94 11.04
N TYR A 143 7.87 12.60 10.77
CA TYR A 143 6.78 11.98 10.00
C TYR A 143 6.57 12.70 8.66
N ALA A 144 6.50 11.93 7.58
CA ALA A 144 6.25 12.46 6.24
C ALA A 144 4.81 12.97 6.09
N ALA A 145 4.61 13.87 5.12
CA ALA A 145 3.32 14.45 4.83
C ALA A 145 2.28 13.36 4.47
N PRO A 146 0.99 13.55 4.78
CA PRO A 146 -0.02 12.52 4.55
C PRO A 146 -0.13 12.12 3.07
N LEU A 147 0.01 13.06 2.14
CA LEU A 147 -0.01 12.77 0.70
C LEU A 147 1.10 11.80 0.29
N PHE A 148 2.29 11.88 0.91
CA PHE A 148 3.37 10.93 0.67
C PHE A 148 2.94 9.50 0.96
N HIS A 149 2.21 9.27 2.05
CA HIS A 149 1.71 7.94 2.37
C HIS A 149 0.64 7.44 1.39
N LEU A 150 -0.16 8.33 0.79
CA LEU A 150 -1.18 7.95 -0.18
C LEU A 150 -0.56 7.58 -1.55
N PHE A 151 0.44 8.34 -2.00
CA PHE A 151 1.07 8.16 -3.32
C PHE A 151 2.30 7.24 -3.31
N SER A 152 2.61 6.63 -2.16
CA SER A 152 3.74 5.71 -2.00
C SER A 152 3.33 4.28 -1.63
N GLY A 153 4.13 3.33 -2.10
CA GLY A 153 3.95 1.90 -1.83
C GLY A 153 2.64 1.37 -2.41
N ALA A 154 2.07 0.37 -1.73
CA ALA A 154 0.85 -0.29 -2.18
C ALA A 154 -0.45 0.43 -1.76
N ALA A 155 -0.43 1.69 -1.33
CA ALA A 155 -1.63 2.35 -0.80
C ALA A 155 -2.78 2.44 -1.82
N MET A 156 -2.51 2.93 -3.05
CA MET A 156 -3.56 3.06 -4.07
C MET A 156 -4.03 1.71 -4.63
N ILE A 157 -3.11 0.81 -4.97
CA ILE A 157 -3.50 -0.56 -5.39
C ILE A 157 -4.24 -1.30 -4.26
N GLY A 158 -3.81 -1.09 -3.01
CA GLY A 158 -4.45 -1.56 -1.78
C GLY A 158 -5.91 -1.16 -1.70
N ALA A 159 -6.16 0.15 -1.80
CA ALA A 159 -7.48 0.75 -1.67
C ALA A 159 -8.49 0.24 -2.70
N PHE A 160 -8.07 0.08 -3.96
CA PHE A 160 -8.99 -0.16 -5.08
C PHE A 160 -9.03 -1.60 -5.59
N PHE A 161 -7.99 -2.40 -5.35
CA PHE A 161 -7.86 -3.73 -5.96
C PHE A 161 -7.63 -4.86 -4.94
N ILE A 162 -7.07 -4.57 -3.77
CA ILE A 162 -6.74 -5.60 -2.77
C ILE A 162 -7.82 -5.67 -1.69
N LEU A 163 -8.08 -4.55 -1.02
CA LEU A 163 -9.05 -4.47 0.09
C LEU A 163 -10.50 -4.63 -0.37
N THR A 164 -10.76 -4.52 -1.66
CA THR A 164 -12.09 -4.65 -2.27
C THR A 164 -12.40 -6.08 -2.72
N ASP A 165 -11.57 -7.07 -2.37
CA ASP A 165 -11.82 -8.49 -2.65
C ASP A 165 -13.14 -8.94 -1.99
N PRO A 166 -14.13 -9.43 -2.78
CA PRO A 166 -15.45 -9.76 -2.25
C PRO A 166 -15.46 -10.99 -1.34
N VAL A 167 -14.43 -11.84 -1.37
CA VAL A 167 -14.42 -13.09 -0.60
C VAL A 167 -13.91 -12.87 0.82
N SER A 168 -12.89 -12.05 0.99
CA SER A 168 -12.19 -11.87 2.26
C SER A 168 -12.59 -10.61 3.02
N SER A 169 -13.46 -9.77 2.45
CA SER A 169 -13.91 -8.50 3.05
C SER A 169 -15.33 -8.59 3.64
N PRO A 170 -15.68 -7.73 4.62
CA PRO A 170 -17.03 -7.73 5.20
C PRO A 170 -18.12 -7.45 4.17
N THR A 171 -19.29 -8.02 4.39
CA THR A 171 -20.43 -7.91 3.47
C THR A 171 -21.23 -6.63 3.69
N THR A 172 -21.34 -6.16 4.94
CA THR A 172 -22.17 -5.01 5.29
C THR A 172 -21.49 -3.67 5.00
N HIS A 173 -22.27 -2.62 4.69
CA HIS A 173 -21.70 -1.28 4.43
C HIS A 173 -20.94 -0.71 5.63
N LYS A 174 -21.48 -0.88 6.85
CA LYS A 174 -20.81 -0.46 8.10
C LYS A 174 -19.55 -1.28 8.35
N GLY A 175 -19.60 -2.59 8.12
CA GLY A 175 -18.46 -3.48 8.27
C GLY A 175 -17.32 -3.11 7.33
N LYS A 176 -17.63 -2.80 6.07
CA LYS A 176 -16.66 -2.31 5.08
C LYS A 176 -15.92 -1.05 5.54
N LEU A 177 -16.62 -0.09 6.14
CA LEU A 177 -16.01 1.14 6.67
C LEU A 177 -15.07 0.83 7.85
N ILE A 178 -15.50 0.01 8.81
CA ILE A 178 -14.68 -0.36 9.99
C ILE A 178 -13.44 -1.14 9.55
N PHE A 179 -13.62 -2.11 8.65
CA PHE A 179 -12.54 -2.94 8.11
C PHE A 179 -11.48 -2.08 7.41
N ALA A 180 -11.90 -1.23 6.49
CA ALA A 180 -11.00 -0.39 5.71
C ALA A 180 -10.32 0.69 6.58
N ALA A 181 -11.04 1.27 7.54
CA ALA A 181 -10.45 2.20 8.49
C ALA A 181 -9.38 1.53 9.36
N GLY A 182 -9.67 0.33 9.88
CA GLY A 182 -8.68 -0.48 10.62
C GLY A 182 -7.46 -0.81 9.77
N ALA A 183 -7.65 -1.19 8.50
CA ALA A 183 -6.56 -1.47 7.58
C ALA A 183 -5.71 -0.21 7.30
N GLY A 184 -6.34 0.96 7.15
CA GLY A 184 -5.64 2.23 6.94
C GLY A 184 -4.81 2.65 8.15
N LEU A 185 -5.38 2.52 9.35
CA LEU A 185 -4.67 2.77 10.61
C LEU A 185 -3.49 1.82 10.79
N LEU A 186 -3.71 0.51 10.64
CA LEU A 186 -2.65 -0.50 10.76
C LEU A 186 -1.56 -0.28 9.71
N THR A 187 -1.91 0.09 8.49
CA THR A 187 -0.93 0.42 7.44
C THR A 187 -0.01 1.54 7.89
N PHE A 188 -0.56 2.63 8.45
CA PHE A 188 0.25 3.73 8.96
C PHE A 188 1.15 3.27 10.13
N LEU A 189 0.58 2.56 11.11
CA LEU A 189 1.33 2.09 12.27
C LEU A 189 2.49 1.16 11.88
N ILE A 190 2.30 0.29 10.89
CA ILE A 190 3.37 -0.59 10.39
C ILE A 190 4.44 0.22 9.65
N ARG A 191 4.05 1.23 8.86
CA ARG A 191 5.00 2.11 8.18
C ARG A 191 5.87 2.90 9.18
N ALA A 192 5.24 3.48 10.20
CA ALA A 192 5.89 4.30 11.21
C ALA A 192 6.71 3.48 12.21
N PHE A 193 6.15 2.41 12.77
CA PHE A 193 6.72 1.69 13.93
C PHE A 193 7.10 0.24 13.62
N GLY A 194 6.61 -0.34 12.53
CA GLY A 194 6.93 -1.72 12.14
C GLY A 194 8.33 -1.85 11.53
N GLY A 195 8.74 -3.09 11.23
CA GLY A 195 10.02 -3.36 10.54
C GLY A 195 9.94 -3.22 9.01
N PHE A 196 8.74 -3.26 8.43
CA PHE A 196 8.55 -3.21 6.98
C PHE A 196 8.30 -1.78 6.48
N PRO A 197 8.81 -1.42 5.28
CA PRO A 197 8.58 -0.10 4.69
C PRO A 197 7.15 0.07 4.15
N ASP A 198 6.48 -1.04 3.79
CA ASP A 198 5.07 -1.03 3.44
C ASP A 198 4.24 -1.91 4.38
N GLY A 199 3.02 -1.48 4.66
CA GLY A 199 2.15 -2.08 5.68
C GLY A 199 0.86 -2.68 5.14
N VAL A 200 0.50 -2.43 3.88
CA VAL A 200 -0.83 -2.74 3.33
C VAL A 200 -1.16 -4.23 3.38
N ALA A 201 -0.22 -5.10 2.99
CA ALA A 201 -0.45 -6.54 2.95
C ALA A 201 -0.72 -7.11 4.36
N PHE A 202 0.13 -6.77 5.33
CA PHE A 202 -0.03 -7.21 6.72
C PHE A 202 -1.27 -6.61 7.37
N ALA A 203 -1.57 -5.33 7.13
CA ALA A 203 -2.79 -4.70 7.61
C ALA A 203 -4.05 -5.38 7.05
N THR A 204 -4.04 -5.75 5.76
CA THR A 204 -5.14 -6.48 5.12
C THR A 204 -5.33 -7.84 5.77
N LEU A 205 -4.27 -8.62 5.95
CA LEU A 205 -4.34 -9.94 6.57
C LEU A 205 -4.81 -9.88 8.03
N LEU A 206 -4.33 -8.91 8.80
CA LEU A 206 -4.79 -8.69 10.18
C LEU A 206 -6.29 -8.33 10.21
N MET A 207 -6.74 -7.45 9.33
CA MET A 207 -8.15 -7.08 9.26
C MET A 207 -9.02 -8.20 8.72
N ASN A 208 -8.51 -9.08 7.84
CA ASN A 208 -9.21 -10.28 7.40
C ASN A 208 -9.59 -11.19 8.59
N ILE A 209 -8.70 -11.33 9.59
CA ILE A 209 -9.01 -12.06 10.84
C ILE A 209 -10.20 -11.45 11.57
N CYS A 210 -10.32 -10.12 11.53
CA CYS A 210 -11.40 -9.39 12.20
C CYS A 210 -12.73 -9.43 11.44
N VAL A 211 -12.77 -9.88 10.18
CA VAL A 211 -13.99 -9.81 9.35
C VAL A 211 -15.18 -10.58 9.94
N PRO A 212 -15.05 -11.83 10.43
CA PRO A 212 -16.17 -12.54 11.05
C PRO A 212 -16.76 -11.79 12.25
N LEU A 213 -15.90 -11.15 13.04
CA LEU A 213 -16.30 -10.34 14.19
C LEU A 213 -17.03 -9.07 13.73
N ILE A 214 -16.46 -8.36 12.75
CA ILE A 214 -17.04 -7.15 12.17
C ILE A 214 -18.41 -7.45 11.59
N ASP A 215 -18.55 -8.52 10.81
CA ASP A 215 -19.85 -8.90 10.23
C ASP A 215 -20.86 -9.26 11.33
N ALA A 216 -20.47 -10.01 12.36
CA ALA A 216 -21.36 -10.34 13.48
C ALA A 216 -21.92 -9.09 14.20
N TYR A 217 -21.12 -8.04 14.36
CA TYR A 217 -21.55 -6.79 15.01
C TYR A 217 -22.21 -5.77 14.07
N THR A 218 -22.11 -5.96 12.76
CA THR A 218 -22.63 -5.00 11.77
C THR A 218 -23.83 -5.50 10.99
N GLN A 219 -24.29 -6.73 11.24
CA GLN A 219 -25.50 -7.28 10.66
C GLN A 219 -26.70 -6.34 10.92
N PRO A 220 -27.45 -5.96 9.87
CA PRO A 220 -28.65 -5.15 10.05
C PRO A 220 -29.73 -5.96 10.78
N PRO A 221 -30.60 -5.31 11.56
CA PRO A 221 -31.70 -6.00 12.22
C PRO A 221 -32.60 -6.69 11.18
N VAL A 222 -32.98 -7.94 11.44
CA VAL A 222 -33.86 -8.72 10.56
C VAL A 222 -35.18 -7.97 10.38
N PHE A 223 -35.57 -7.76 9.12
CA PHE A 223 -36.81 -7.08 8.76
C PHE A 223 -38.01 -7.81 9.41
N GLY A 224 -38.84 -7.08 10.17
CA GLY A 224 -39.99 -7.64 10.89
C GLY A 224 -39.85 -7.78 12.41
N ARG A 225 -38.66 -7.54 12.98
CA ARG A 225 -38.51 -7.49 14.46
C ARG A 225 -39.03 -6.14 14.99
N LYS A 226 -40.28 -6.10 15.45
CA LYS A 226 -40.83 -4.96 16.23
C LYS A 226 -39.87 -4.67 17.38
N GLY A 227 -39.33 -3.45 17.41
CA GLY A 227 -38.32 -3.04 18.38
C GLY A 227 -38.78 -3.32 19.81
N ARG A 228 -38.01 -4.13 20.53
CA ARG A 228 -38.14 -4.22 21.98
C ARG A 228 -37.48 -2.97 22.54
N ARG A 229 -38.27 -1.89 22.67
CA ARG A 229 -37.95 -0.78 23.56
C ARG A 229 -37.76 -1.40 24.96
N SER A 230 -36.55 -1.29 25.49
CA SER A 230 -36.28 -1.34 26.92
C SER A 230 -35.68 -0.01 27.31
#